data_AF-A0A933X8L0-F1
#
_entry.id   AF-A0A933X8L0-F1
#
_cell.length_a   1.000
_cell.length_b   1.000
_cell.length_c   1.000
_cell.angle_alpha   90.00
_cell.angle_beta   90.00
_cell.angle_gamma   90.00
#
_symmetry.space_group_name_H-M   'P 1'
#
loop_
_entity.id
_entity.type
_entity.pdbx_description
1 polymer ?
#
loop_
_entity_poly.entity_id
_entity_poly.type
_entity_poly.pdbx_seq_one_letter_code
_entity_poly.pdbx_strand_id
1 'polypeptide(L)'
;MKTARQDWRALRPARIVPALALSWLCGLAPCLAERINHEGRILGPAPVMTNAVLFHTPEADAIASALQIFPRDNPWNEDISRRPLLTNSGAMIAQIISELSSSRRTLRPFYEMNFALVPASQPFVPIDLFNWPEESDLGPYPIPPNLPIEGWPRATGTLTLEQWQMDINTNGGDRHAIIVQPATGFVWETWLTQRVGTNWEASNGARFNLTNNTLRPAGWTSGDAAGLCMFAGLVRYDESERGMVEHAVRIIVKHTRRAFIYPATHYASVPSTTDPNVPAMGQRLRLKAGFIIPDSWTKQEKAVLRGLKKYGAIVADNGGFFSISVAPDPRFPANAFNNLTSISITNFEVVQTTGPNEGPRSAGAPNASAGPDMSARAGEPTALTGTVSATLPVQAQWRKYDGPGEVVFGNAARATTTATFSAPGAYTLMLSADDGVHTVAYDAVQVTVAPVLTLRGSRAGTNLLLNWTGSAGLCVVERASPLSTTNWTTVVVTNGTNLTVPISGTGVFFRVRQLGGS
;
A
#
# COMPACT_ATOMS: atom_id res chain seq x y z
N MET A 1 -79.05 12.76 -60.96
CA MET A 1 -77.63 13.17 -60.80
C MET A 1 -77.13 12.59 -59.49
N LYS A 2 -76.00 11.89 -59.55
CA LYS A 2 -75.66 10.75 -58.67
C LYS A 2 -75.47 11.15 -57.21
N THR A 3 -76.11 10.34 -56.39
CA THR A 3 -76.38 10.39 -54.96
C THR A 3 -75.18 10.07 -54.08
N ALA A 4 -75.22 10.66 -52.89
CA ALA A 4 -74.32 10.50 -51.75
C ALA A 4 -74.13 9.04 -51.28
N ARG A 5 -72.95 8.75 -50.70
CA ARG A 5 -72.79 7.80 -49.59
C ARG A 5 -71.52 8.09 -48.79
N GLN A 6 -71.71 8.07 -47.46
CA GLN A 6 -70.70 7.83 -46.44
C GLN A 6 -69.92 6.54 -46.74
N ASP A 7 -68.60 6.56 -46.56
CA ASP A 7 -67.80 5.34 -46.42
C ASP A 7 -67.29 5.18 -44.99
N TRP A 8 -67.46 3.95 -44.53
CA TRP A 8 -67.17 3.44 -43.20
C TRP A 8 -65.74 2.90 -43.11
N ARG A 9 -65.11 3.17 -41.96
CA ARG A 9 -64.11 2.37 -41.23
C ARG A 9 -63.28 1.35 -42.04
N ALA A 10 -62.00 1.65 -42.20
CA ALA A 10 -60.93 0.66 -42.29
C ALA A 10 -59.94 0.89 -41.14
N LEU A 11 -60.06 0.11 -40.05
CA LEU A 11 -59.03 -0.06 -39.04
C LEU A 11 -58.28 -1.36 -39.33
N ARG A 12 -57.01 -1.23 -39.72
CA ARG A 12 -55.96 -2.27 -39.71
C ARG A 12 -54.61 -1.58 -39.38
N PRO A 13 -53.59 -2.33 -38.98
CA PRO A 13 -53.35 -2.85 -37.63
C PRO A 13 -52.26 -2.03 -36.91
N ALA A 14 -52.33 -1.98 -35.59
CA ALA A 14 -51.30 -1.36 -34.75
C ALA A 14 -49.94 -2.04 -34.96
N ARG A 15 -48.93 -1.24 -35.30
CA ARG A 15 -47.52 -1.61 -35.24
C ARG A 15 -47.16 -1.81 -33.76
N ILE A 16 -46.79 -3.04 -33.41
CA ILE A 16 -46.16 -3.37 -32.14
C ILE A 16 -44.77 -2.71 -32.15
N VAL A 17 -44.57 -1.74 -31.26
CA VAL A 17 -43.26 -1.20 -30.93
C VAL A 17 -42.58 -2.23 -30.00
N PRO A 18 -41.43 -2.81 -30.34
CA PRO A 18 -40.72 -3.65 -29.41
C PRO A 18 -40.13 -2.76 -28.31
N ALA A 19 -40.59 -2.94 -27.08
CA ALA A 19 -39.92 -2.42 -25.90
C ALA A 19 -38.56 -3.10 -25.81
N LEU A 20 -37.51 -2.37 -26.16
CA LEU A 20 -36.13 -2.74 -25.88
C LEU A 20 -35.98 -2.81 -24.36
N ALA A 21 -35.97 -4.03 -23.83
CA ALA A 21 -35.54 -4.31 -22.48
C ALA A 21 -34.10 -3.80 -22.34
N LEU A 22 -33.92 -2.74 -21.55
CA LEU A 22 -32.62 -2.22 -21.16
C LEU A 22 -31.98 -3.30 -20.27
N SER A 23 -31.24 -4.21 -20.88
CA SER A 23 -30.38 -5.14 -20.15
C SER A 23 -29.35 -4.29 -19.43
N TRP A 24 -29.38 -4.32 -18.10
CA TRP A 24 -28.29 -3.85 -17.26
C TRP A 24 -27.06 -4.68 -17.61
N LEU A 25 -26.26 -4.17 -18.55
CA LEU A 25 -24.84 -4.49 -18.61
C LEU A 25 -24.28 -3.97 -17.29
N CYS A 26 -24.07 -4.88 -16.33
CA CYS A 26 -23.10 -4.66 -15.28
C CYS A 26 -21.83 -4.18 -15.99
N GLY A 27 -21.51 -2.89 -15.82
CA GLY A 27 -20.30 -2.33 -16.39
C GLY A 27 -19.14 -3.19 -15.91
N LEU A 28 -18.52 -3.91 -16.83
CA LEU A 28 -17.15 -4.35 -16.65
C LEU A 28 -16.37 -3.04 -16.48
N ALA A 29 -16.13 -2.67 -15.22
CA ALA A 29 -15.12 -1.68 -14.92
C ALA A 29 -13.85 -2.13 -15.67
N PRO A 30 -13.17 -1.24 -16.41
CA PRO A 30 -11.95 -1.62 -17.09
C PRO A 30 -11.04 -2.31 -16.06
N CYS A 31 -10.63 -3.55 -16.36
CA CYS A 31 -9.66 -4.31 -15.58
C CYS A 31 -8.34 -3.53 -15.64
N LEU A 32 -8.18 -2.56 -14.74
CA LEU A 32 -6.92 -1.91 -14.51
C LEU A 32 -6.07 -2.91 -13.73
N ALA A 33 -4.85 -3.15 -14.20
CA ALA A 33 -3.86 -3.92 -13.45
C ALA A 33 -3.78 -3.38 -12.01
N GLU A 34 -3.79 -4.28 -11.05
CA GLU A 34 -3.82 -3.92 -9.64
C GLU A 34 -2.57 -3.11 -9.28
N ARG A 35 -2.76 -1.96 -8.63
CA ARG A 35 -1.63 -1.17 -8.11
C ARG A 35 -1.08 -1.87 -6.87
N ILE A 36 0.02 -2.60 -7.03
CA ILE A 36 0.66 -3.33 -5.92
C ILE A 36 1.98 -2.64 -5.55
N ASN A 37 2.13 -2.31 -4.26
CA ASN A 37 3.35 -1.70 -3.76
C ASN A 37 4.51 -2.71 -3.63
N HIS A 38 5.68 -2.21 -3.25
CA HIS A 38 6.87 -3.03 -3.02
C HIS A 38 6.75 -4.05 -1.87
N GLU A 39 5.75 -3.91 -0.99
CA GLU A 39 5.45 -4.89 0.08
C GLU A 39 4.42 -5.96 -0.36
N GLY A 40 3.92 -5.86 -1.60
CA GLY A 40 2.89 -6.76 -2.07
C GLY A 40 1.51 -6.43 -1.49
N ARG A 41 1.25 -5.16 -1.16
CA ARG A 41 -0.07 -4.66 -0.76
C ARG A 41 -0.77 -4.01 -1.94
N ILE A 42 -2.04 -4.38 -2.14
CA ILE A 42 -2.90 -3.76 -3.14
C ILE A 42 -3.30 -2.37 -2.63
N LEU A 43 -2.96 -1.33 -3.38
CA LEU A 43 -3.16 0.08 -3.03
C LEU A 43 -4.57 0.58 -3.39
N GLY A 44 -5.30 -0.15 -4.22
CA GLY A 44 -6.58 0.30 -4.77
C GLY A 44 -6.44 1.51 -5.71
N PRO A 45 -7.55 2.18 -6.05
CA PRO A 45 -7.52 3.39 -6.87
C PRO A 45 -6.86 4.55 -6.12
N ALA A 46 -6.22 5.45 -6.85
CA ALA A 46 -5.68 6.68 -6.26
C ALA A 46 -6.85 7.56 -5.74
N PRO A 47 -6.84 8.02 -4.47
CA PRO A 47 -7.91 8.85 -3.94
C PRO A 47 -7.94 10.22 -4.61
N VAL A 48 -9.16 10.73 -4.84
CA VAL A 48 -9.36 12.04 -5.44
C VAL A 48 -9.38 13.09 -4.33
N MET A 49 -8.49 14.07 -4.43
CA MET A 49 -8.44 15.20 -3.51
C MET A 49 -9.07 16.44 -4.13
N THR A 50 -9.90 17.13 -3.36
CA THR A 50 -10.50 18.41 -3.75
C THR A 50 -10.04 19.59 -2.90
N ASN A 51 -9.62 19.34 -1.66
CA ASN A 51 -9.15 20.35 -0.71
C ASN A 51 -7.86 19.89 -0.03
N ALA A 52 -7.14 20.81 0.62
CA ALA A 52 -5.98 20.48 1.43
C ALA A 52 -6.41 19.75 2.71
N VAL A 53 -5.75 18.62 3.01
CA VAL A 53 -6.09 17.71 4.10
C VAL A 53 -4.91 17.59 5.05
N LEU A 54 -5.18 17.70 6.35
CA LEU A 54 -4.17 17.52 7.40
C LEU A 54 -3.91 16.04 7.66
N PHE A 55 -2.64 15.71 7.96
CA PHE A 55 -2.17 14.34 8.20
C PHE A 55 -2.96 13.52 9.22
N HIS A 56 -3.58 14.16 10.22
CA HIS A 56 -4.26 13.48 11.34
C HIS A 56 -5.76 13.23 11.09
N THR A 57 -6.13 12.93 9.84
CA THR A 57 -7.53 12.70 9.44
C THR A 57 -7.71 11.35 8.74
N PRO A 58 -8.90 10.72 8.83
CA PRO A 58 -9.18 9.48 8.08
C PRO A 58 -9.03 9.63 6.56
N GLU A 59 -9.31 10.83 6.02
CA GLU A 59 -9.10 11.12 4.60
C GLU A 59 -7.61 11.10 4.24
N ALA A 60 -6.74 11.70 5.07
CA ALA A 60 -5.30 11.61 4.87
C ALA A 60 -4.79 10.18 4.95
N ASP A 61 -5.33 9.36 5.87
CA ASP A 61 -4.97 7.95 5.97
C ASP A 61 -5.33 7.17 4.69
N ALA A 62 -6.54 7.41 4.16
CA ALA A 62 -6.98 6.79 2.91
C ALA A 62 -6.06 7.19 1.74
N ILE A 63 -5.72 8.48 1.63
CA ILE A 63 -4.80 9.00 0.61
C ILE A 63 -3.41 8.37 0.76
N ALA A 64 -2.78 8.48 1.94
CA ALA A 64 -1.44 7.98 2.18
C ALA A 64 -1.34 6.45 1.97
N SER A 65 -2.36 5.71 2.42
CA SER A 65 -2.40 4.26 2.26
C SER A 65 -2.45 3.83 0.79
N ALA A 66 -3.00 4.64 -0.10
CA ALA A 66 -3.12 4.34 -1.52
C ALA A 66 -1.94 4.83 -2.37
N LEU A 67 -0.93 5.46 -1.76
CA LEU A 67 0.27 5.94 -2.44
C LEU A 67 1.38 4.89 -2.47
N GLN A 68 2.07 4.85 -3.62
CA GLN A 68 3.41 4.30 -3.71
C GLN A 68 4.36 5.48 -3.56
N ILE A 69 4.97 5.61 -2.38
CA ILE A 69 5.95 6.66 -2.09
C ILE A 69 7.30 6.17 -2.63
N PHE A 70 7.81 6.86 -3.65
CA PHE A 70 8.97 6.46 -4.45
C PHE A 70 8.79 5.14 -5.22
N PRO A 71 9.56 4.90 -6.30
CA PRO A 71 9.58 3.62 -7.01
C PRO A 71 9.89 2.41 -6.11
N ARG A 72 9.49 1.21 -6.56
CA ARG A 72 9.70 -0.05 -5.82
C ARG A 72 11.18 -0.37 -5.57
N ASP A 73 12.06 0.08 -6.43
CA ASP A 73 13.52 -0.07 -6.34
C ASP A 73 14.21 1.10 -5.63
N ASN A 74 13.46 2.07 -5.11
CA ASN A 74 14.02 3.19 -4.40
C ASN A 74 14.67 2.74 -3.06
N PRO A 75 15.78 3.36 -2.62
CA PRO A 75 16.42 3.04 -1.34
C PRO A 75 15.52 3.19 -0.10
N TRP A 76 14.45 3.99 -0.15
CA TRP A 76 13.45 4.02 0.92
C TRP A 76 12.64 2.72 1.01
N ASN A 77 12.49 2.00 -0.11
CA ASN A 77 11.66 0.80 -0.26
C ASN A 77 12.47 -0.50 -0.33
N GLU A 78 13.79 -0.43 -0.16
CA GLU A 78 14.68 -1.58 -0.26
C GLU A 78 14.63 -2.47 0.98
N ASP A 79 14.34 -3.76 0.78
CA ASP A 79 14.53 -4.78 1.80
C ASP A 79 16.02 -5.04 2.04
N ILE A 80 16.49 -4.63 3.21
CA ILE A 80 17.87 -4.80 3.66
C ILE A 80 18.03 -5.92 4.69
N SER A 81 17.00 -6.72 4.96
CA SER A 81 17.03 -7.77 5.99
C SER A 81 18.09 -8.84 5.71
N ARG A 82 18.40 -9.07 4.42
CA ARG A 82 19.42 -10.01 3.95
C ARG A 82 20.76 -9.36 3.61
N ARG A 83 20.90 -8.03 3.74
CA ARG A 83 22.15 -7.33 3.40
C ARG A 83 23.27 -7.75 4.35
N PRO A 84 24.51 -7.90 3.84
CA PRO A 84 25.67 -8.15 4.69
C PRO A 84 25.94 -6.97 5.62
N LEU A 85 26.58 -7.25 6.76
CA LEU A 85 27.03 -6.22 7.68
C LEU A 85 28.14 -5.38 7.05
N LEU A 86 28.17 -4.10 7.39
CA LEU A 86 29.34 -3.28 7.13
C LEU A 86 30.51 -3.79 7.97
N THR A 87 31.70 -3.87 7.40
CA THR A 87 32.88 -4.46 8.06
C THR A 87 33.19 -3.84 9.43
N ASN A 88 32.99 -2.52 9.58
CA ASN A 88 33.18 -1.80 10.83
C ASN A 88 31.88 -1.52 11.60
N SER A 89 30.80 -2.27 11.35
CA SER A 89 29.48 -2.10 11.99
C SER A 89 29.57 -2.03 13.53
N GLY A 90 30.32 -2.94 14.15
CA GLY A 90 30.51 -2.94 15.61
C GLY A 90 31.21 -1.68 16.14
N ALA A 91 32.24 -1.20 15.44
CA ALA A 91 32.97 0.01 15.80
C ALA A 91 32.09 1.27 15.63
N MET A 92 31.28 1.32 14.57
CA MET A 92 30.36 2.43 14.32
C MET A 92 29.21 2.48 15.35
N ILE A 93 28.66 1.33 15.74
CA ILE A 93 27.68 1.27 16.83
C ILE A 93 28.31 1.71 18.17
N ALA A 94 29.53 1.29 18.45
CA ALA A 94 30.25 1.73 19.65
C ALA A 94 30.50 3.25 19.65
N GLN A 95 30.82 3.83 18.48
CA GLN A 95 30.97 5.28 18.32
C GLN A 95 29.67 6.03 18.61
N ILE A 96 28.52 5.61 18.03
CA ILE A 96 27.22 6.23 18.32
C ILE A 96 26.91 6.19 19.82
N ILE A 97 27.21 5.07 20.49
CA ILE A 97 26.97 4.89 21.93
C ILE A 97 27.87 5.80 22.79
N SER A 98 29.15 5.95 22.41
CA SER A 98 30.14 6.71 23.20
C SER A 98 29.83 8.20 23.23
N GLU A 99 29.21 8.72 22.17
CA GLU A 99 28.84 10.13 22.04
C GLU A 99 27.62 10.52 22.90
N LEU A 100 26.81 9.54 23.30
CA LEU A 100 25.57 9.74 24.03
C LEU A 100 25.74 9.51 25.54
N SER A 101 25.05 10.33 26.33
CA SER A 101 24.89 10.08 27.78
C SER A 101 24.21 8.74 28.03
N SER A 102 24.47 8.11 29.17
CA SER A 102 23.91 6.80 29.52
C SER A 102 22.38 6.73 29.36
N SER A 103 21.67 7.81 29.71
CA SER A 103 20.20 7.94 29.60
C SER A 103 19.66 8.02 28.16
N ARG A 104 20.52 8.23 27.16
CA ARG A 104 20.14 8.42 25.75
C ARG A 104 20.60 7.28 24.84
N ARG A 105 21.12 6.18 25.40
CA ARG A 105 21.63 5.02 24.64
C ARG A 105 20.53 4.03 24.22
N THR A 106 19.32 4.54 23.98
CA THR A 106 18.16 3.76 23.52
C THR A 106 17.44 4.50 22.39
N LEU A 107 16.68 3.76 21.59
CA LEU A 107 15.86 4.33 20.51
C LEU A 107 14.80 5.29 21.08
N ARG A 108 14.67 6.48 20.50
CA ARG A 108 13.66 7.47 20.91
C ARG A 108 12.70 7.77 19.75
N PRO A 109 11.38 7.72 19.96
CA PRO A 109 10.45 8.35 19.02
C PRO A 109 10.56 9.87 19.17
N PHE A 110 10.73 10.58 18.06
CA PHE A 110 10.73 12.03 18.02
C PHE A 110 9.49 12.53 17.26
N TYR A 111 8.58 13.18 17.99
CA TYR A 111 7.31 13.66 17.46
C TYR A 111 7.45 15.07 16.89
N GLU A 112 8.13 15.18 15.77
CA GLU A 112 8.55 16.45 15.17
C GLU A 112 7.72 16.81 13.94
N MET A 113 7.92 16.07 12.83
CA MET A 113 7.50 16.47 11.49
C MET A 113 6.06 16.05 11.21
N ASN A 114 5.33 16.94 10.56
CA ASN A 114 3.96 16.74 10.13
C ASN A 114 3.82 17.16 8.65
N PHE A 115 2.67 16.89 8.05
CA PHE A 115 2.46 17.19 6.64
C PHE A 115 1.02 17.61 6.32
N ALA A 116 0.88 18.34 5.21
CA ALA A 116 -0.40 18.55 4.55
C ALA A 116 -0.40 17.85 3.19
N LEU A 117 -1.52 17.23 2.85
CA LEU A 117 -1.80 16.72 1.51
C LEU A 117 -2.59 17.80 0.75
N VAL A 118 -2.22 18.07 -0.50
CA VAL A 118 -2.88 19.12 -1.30
C VAL A 118 -3.36 18.59 -2.65
N PRO A 119 -4.49 19.11 -3.19
CA PRO A 119 -4.96 18.72 -4.50
C PRO A 119 -4.04 19.23 -5.61
N ALA A 120 -4.18 18.68 -6.81
CA ALA A 120 -3.45 19.16 -8.00
C ALA A 120 -3.73 20.65 -8.30
N SER A 121 -4.91 21.12 -7.92
CA SER A 121 -5.38 22.50 -8.10
C SER A 121 -4.91 23.48 -7.01
N GLN A 122 -4.13 23.03 -6.03
CA GLN A 122 -3.66 23.89 -4.94
C GLN A 122 -2.89 25.11 -5.49
N PRO A 123 -3.32 26.35 -5.17
CA PRO A 123 -2.59 27.53 -5.60
C PRO A 123 -1.16 27.55 -5.09
N PHE A 124 -0.26 27.94 -5.97
CA PHE A 124 1.14 28.20 -5.64
C PHE A 124 1.27 29.62 -5.09
N VAL A 125 1.97 29.77 -3.97
CA VAL A 125 2.24 31.06 -3.33
C VAL A 125 3.75 31.33 -3.28
N PRO A 126 4.18 32.59 -3.40
CA PRO A 126 5.58 32.96 -3.21
C PRO A 126 6.08 32.54 -1.83
N ILE A 127 7.34 32.12 -1.78
CA ILE A 127 8.09 31.85 -0.56
C ILE A 127 9.48 32.47 -0.71
N ASP A 128 9.92 33.20 0.31
CA ASP A 128 11.25 33.79 0.37
C ASP A 128 12.24 32.80 1.01
N LEU A 129 13.39 32.58 0.38
CA LEU A 129 14.41 31.62 0.82
C LEU A 129 15.70 32.36 1.17
N PHE A 130 16.05 32.43 2.46
CA PHE A 130 16.98 33.46 2.94
C PHE A 130 18.39 32.99 3.34
N ASN A 131 18.60 31.73 3.76
CA ASN A 131 19.93 31.26 4.18
C ASN A 131 20.64 30.43 3.11
N TRP A 132 19.91 29.54 2.42
CA TRP A 132 20.48 28.64 1.41
C TRP A 132 19.68 28.63 0.10
N PRO A 133 19.40 29.80 -0.52
CA PRO A 133 18.68 29.84 -1.81
C PRO A 133 19.43 29.08 -2.93
N GLU A 134 20.75 29.03 -2.89
CA GLU A 134 21.61 28.36 -3.86
C GLU A 134 21.60 26.83 -3.77
N GLU A 135 21.15 26.28 -2.64
CA GLU A 135 20.93 24.83 -2.43
C GLU A 135 19.44 24.48 -2.41
N SER A 136 18.59 25.34 -2.97
CA SER A 136 17.13 25.22 -2.92
C SER A 136 16.47 25.08 -4.29
N ASP A 137 15.32 24.41 -4.33
CA ASP A 137 14.38 24.54 -5.45
C ASP A 137 13.59 25.84 -5.27
N LEU A 138 13.87 26.88 -6.04
CA LEU A 138 13.20 28.16 -5.88
C LEU A 138 11.67 28.05 -6.05
N GLY A 139 10.93 28.85 -5.27
CA GLY A 139 9.48 28.91 -5.31
C GLY A 139 8.91 29.49 -6.61
N PRO A 140 7.57 29.62 -6.71
CA PRO A 140 6.58 29.47 -5.64
C PRO A 140 6.27 28.00 -5.28
N TYR A 141 5.64 27.76 -4.11
CA TYR A 141 5.24 26.43 -3.60
C TYR A 141 3.72 26.33 -3.37
N PRO A 142 3.10 25.13 -3.42
CA PRO A 142 1.67 24.94 -3.24
C PRO A 142 1.27 24.95 -1.76
N ILE A 143 1.62 26.01 -1.02
CA ILE A 143 1.41 26.11 0.42
C ILE A 143 -0.08 26.32 0.72
N PRO A 144 -0.76 25.39 1.43
CA PRO A 144 -2.14 25.59 1.82
C PRO A 144 -2.22 26.48 3.09
N PRO A 145 -3.32 27.22 3.31
CA PRO A 145 -3.49 28.04 4.52
C PRO A 145 -3.42 27.23 5.83
N ASN A 146 -3.81 25.95 5.77
CA ASN A 146 -3.74 25.03 6.89
C ASN A 146 -2.42 24.25 6.97
N LEU A 147 -1.32 24.71 6.36
CA LEU A 147 -0.01 24.04 6.47
C LEU A 147 0.40 23.85 7.94
N PRO A 148 0.52 22.62 8.46
CA PRO A 148 1.09 22.41 9.77
C PRO A 148 2.60 22.63 9.70
N ILE A 149 3.16 23.19 10.78
CA ILE A 149 4.61 23.33 10.97
C ILE A 149 4.99 22.42 12.13
N GLU A 150 6.21 21.88 12.08
CA GLU A 150 6.80 20.97 13.07
C GLU A 150 6.35 21.24 14.52
N GLY A 151 6.08 20.16 15.23
CA GLY A 151 5.53 20.17 16.58
C GLY A 151 4.02 20.34 16.62
N TRP A 152 3.36 20.89 15.60
CA TRP A 152 1.89 20.98 15.56
C TRP A 152 1.22 19.59 15.40
N PRO A 153 0.12 19.30 16.12
CA PRO A 153 -0.52 20.12 17.15
C PRO A 153 0.10 19.94 18.55
N ARG A 154 0.93 18.91 18.76
CA ARG A 154 1.36 18.43 20.07
C ARG A 154 2.16 19.44 20.91
N ALA A 155 3.01 20.24 20.29
CA ALA A 155 3.91 21.20 20.94
C ALA A 155 3.34 22.63 21.02
N THR A 156 2.14 22.86 20.49
CA THR A 156 1.60 24.21 20.29
C THR A 156 0.93 24.82 21.52
N GLY A 157 0.66 23.99 22.54
CA GLY A 157 -0.07 24.43 23.73
C GLY A 157 -1.48 24.92 23.38
N THR A 158 -1.73 26.20 23.58
CA THR A 158 -3.02 26.86 23.31
C THR A 158 -3.03 27.70 22.03
N LEU A 159 -1.92 27.72 21.29
CA LEU A 159 -1.79 28.51 20.06
C LEU A 159 -2.70 27.96 18.96
N THR A 160 -3.32 28.85 18.19
CA THR A 160 -3.95 28.47 16.93
C THR A 160 -2.87 28.06 15.92
N LEU A 161 -3.26 27.33 14.86
CA LEU A 161 -2.33 27.00 13.78
C LEU A 161 -1.68 28.24 13.18
N GLU A 162 -2.46 29.30 12.93
CA GLU A 162 -1.95 30.55 12.37
C GLU A 162 -0.93 31.22 13.31
N GLN A 163 -1.20 31.26 14.61
CA GLN A 163 -0.26 31.78 15.60
C GLN A 163 1.02 30.95 15.67
N TRP A 164 0.91 29.62 15.54
CA TRP A 164 2.07 28.74 15.45
C TRP A 164 2.87 28.99 14.18
N GLN A 165 2.21 29.15 13.02
CA GLN A 165 2.83 29.46 11.74
C GLN A 165 3.63 30.77 11.78
N MET A 166 3.13 31.77 12.50
CA MET A 166 3.78 33.08 12.67
C MET A 166 4.88 33.10 13.74
N ASP A 167 5.05 32.02 14.49
CA ASP A 167 5.94 31.94 15.66
C ASP A 167 5.75 33.11 16.65
N ILE A 168 4.50 33.44 17.00
CA ILE A 168 4.21 34.65 17.81
C ILE A 168 4.86 34.67 19.20
N ASN A 169 5.27 33.49 19.70
CA ASN A 169 5.95 33.33 20.98
C ASN A 169 7.47 33.21 20.83
N THR A 170 8.01 33.32 19.61
CA THR A 170 9.44 33.15 19.31
C THR A 170 10.00 31.83 19.86
N ASN A 171 9.25 30.74 19.69
CA ASN A 171 9.64 29.43 20.19
C ASN A 171 10.87 28.89 19.44
N GLY A 172 11.11 29.36 18.21
CA GLY A 172 12.20 28.88 17.36
C GLY A 172 12.05 27.41 17.01
N GLY A 173 13.17 26.67 17.03
CA GLY A 173 13.24 25.28 16.57
C GLY A 173 13.43 25.17 15.06
N ASP A 174 13.43 23.94 14.54
CA ASP A 174 13.72 23.70 13.13
C ASP A 174 12.54 24.04 12.21
N ARG A 175 11.31 24.01 12.74
CA ARG A 175 10.09 24.49 12.04
C ARG A 175 9.96 23.90 10.63
N HIS A 176 10.21 22.60 10.52
CA HIS A 176 10.04 21.87 9.27
C HIS A 176 8.59 21.96 8.78
N ALA A 177 8.41 22.04 7.46
CA ALA A 177 7.09 21.90 6.84
C ALA A 177 7.16 20.96 5.63
N ILE A 178 6.11 20.16 5.44
CA ILE A 178 6.00 19.16 4.38
C ILE A 178 4.66 19.31 3.68
N ILE A 179 4.70 19.49 2.36
CA ILE A 179 3.54 19.60 1.48
C ILE A 179 3.63 18.49 0.45
N VAL A 180 2.66 17.59 0.45
CA VAL A 180 2.59 16.47 -0.51
C VAL A 180 1.45 16.74 -1.46
N GLN A 181 1.69 16.59 -2.77
CA GLN A 181 0.67 16.65 -3.81
C GLN A 181 0.49 15.26 -4.45
N PRO A 182 -0.40 14.41 -3.91
CA PRO A 182 -0.55 13.00 -4.31
C PRO A 182 -0.80 12.80 -5.81
N ALA A 183 -1.58 13.68 -6.43
CA ALA A 183 -1.98 13.56 -7.84
C ALA A 183 -0.82 13.71 -8.82
N THR A 184 0.20 14.50 -8.48
CA THR A 184 1.38 14.73 -9.32
C THR A 184 2.62 13.98 -8.82
N GLY A 185 2.57 13.48 -7.58
CA GLY A 185 3.67 12.78 -6.94
C GLY A 185 4.78 13.71 -6.46
N PHE A 186 4.54 15.02 -6.35
CA PHE A 186 5.55 15.96 -5.83
C PHE A 186 5.40 16.20 -4.33
N VAL A 187 6.55 16.43 -3.68
CA VAL A 187 6.63 16.91 -2.29
C VAL A 187 7.48 18.16 -2.25
N TRP A 188 7.08 19.13 -1.45
CA TRP A 188 7.86 20.33 -1.11
C TRP A 188 8.11 20.35 0.38
N GLU A 189 9.36 20.60 0.76
CA GLU A 189 9.81 20.55 2.15
C GLU A 189 10.73 21.72 2.47
N THR A 190 10.62 22.27 3.66
CA THR A 190 11.34 23.49 4.08
C THR A 190 11.87 23.36 5.51
N TRP A 191 12.96 24.07 5.80
CA TRP A 191 13.52 24.26 7.14
C TRP A 191 13.39 25.73 7.56
N LEU A 192 13.16 25.98 8.85
CA LEU A 192 12.84 27.28 9.45
C LEU A 192 11.66 27.98 8.78
N THR A 193 10.57 27.23 8.56
CA THR A 193 9.38 27.76 7.90
C THR A 193 8.63 28.73 8.81
N GLN A 194 8.30 29.92 8.30
CA GLN A 194 7.51 30.89 9.03
C GLN A 194 6.57 31.66 8.10
N ARG A 195 5.45 32.09 8.67
CA ARG A 195 4.54 33.04 8.03
C ARG A 195 4.78 34.44 8.58
N VAL A 196 5.18 35.38 7.72
CA VAL A 196 5.42 36.77 8.08
C VAL A 196 4.38 37.65 7.38
N GLY A 197 3.40 38.11 8.17
CA GLY A 197 2.22 38.78 7.62
C GLY A 197 1.45 37.86 6.67
N THR A 198 1.36 38.23 5.40
CA THR A 198 0.76 37.40 4.34
C THR A 198 1.77 36.55 3.57
N ASN A 199 3.06 36.72 3.80
CA ASN A 199 4.13 36.06 3.07
C ASN A 199 4.63 34.83 3.82
N TRP A 200 5.27 33.93 3.07
CA TRP A 200 5.98 32.77 3.61
C TRP A 200 7.48 32.97 3.43
N GLU A 201 8.24 32.55 4.43
CA GLU A 201 9.68 32.48 4.38
C GLU A 201 10.18 31.13 4.93
N ALA A 202 11.34 30.71 4.44
CA ALA A 202 12.06 29.56 4.96
C ALA A 202 13.57 29.75 4.74
N SER A 203 14.38 29.07 5.55
CA SER A 203 15.84 29.09 5.40
C SER A 203 16.27 28.46 4.07
N ASN A 204 15.59 27.38 3.67
CA ASN A 204 15.78 26.69 2.39
C ASN A 204 14.51 25.91 2.00
N GLY A 205 14.48 25.41 0.76
CA GLY A 205 13.36 24.61 0.26
C GLY A 205 13.78 23.55 -0.76
N ALA A 206 13.17 22.37 -0.66
CA ALA A 206 13.47 21.21 -1.47
C ALA A 206 12.21 20.64 -2.12
N ARG A 207 12.32 20.23 -3.39
CA ARG A 207 11.27 19.53 -4.12
C ARG A 207 11.71 18.12 -4.49
N PHE A 208 10.85 17.14 -4.22
CA PHE A 208 11.08 15.73 -4.56
C PHE A 208 9.98 15.19 -5.47
N ASN A 209 10.34 14.28 -6.38
CA ASN A 209 9.39 13.53 -7.19
C ASN A 209 9.30 12.09 -6.67
N LEU A 210 8.16 11.74 -6.07
CA LEU A 210 7.86 10.42 -5.53
C LEU A 210 7.62 9.35 -6.61
N THR A 211 7.67 9.68 -7.90
CA THR A 211 7.48 8.72 -9.00
C THR A 211 8.78 8.26 -9.64
N ASN A 212 9.94 8.77 -9.21
CA ASN A 212 11.24 8.38 -9.76
C ASN A 212 12.34 8.32 -8.69
N ASN A 213 13.54 7.88 -9.08
CA ASN A 213 14.71 7.78 -8.19
C ASN A 213 15.66 8.99 -8.32
N THR A 214 15.19 10.12 -8.86
CA THR A 214 16.01 11.31 -9.02
C THR A 214 16.36 11.89 -7.65
N LEU A 215 17.65 12.02 -7.37
CA LEU A 215 18.16 12.67 -6.17
C LEU A 215 18.27 14.18 -6.37
N ARG A 216 18.45 14.92 -5.28
CA ARG A 216 18.91 16.31 -5.33
C ARG A 216 20.31 16.40 -5.95
N PRO A 217 20.72 17.57 -6.44
CA PRO A 217 22.11 17.78 -6.84
C PRO A 217 23.08 17.43 -5.70
N ALA A 218 24.20 16.82 -6.03
CA ALA A 218 25.22 16.49 -5.04
C ALA A 218 25.75 17.78 -4.38
N GLY A 219 25.86 17.76 -3.06
CA GLY A 219 26.19 18.92 -2.24
C GLY A 219 24.99 19.74 -1.77
N TRP A 220 23.78 19.53 -2.31
CA TRP A 220 22.61 20.30 -1.87
C TRP A 220 21.95 19.66 -0.64
N THR A 221 21.76 20.47 0.40
CA THR A 221 20.89 20.15 1.53
C THR A 221 19.41 20.09 1.13
N SER A 222 18.54 19.75 2.07
CA SER A 222 17.08 19.81 1.91
C SER A 222 16.43 20.42 3.16
N GLY A 223 15.12 20.27 3.34
CA GLY A 223 14.53 20.51 4.67
C GLY A 223 15.18 19.64 5.75
N ASP A 224 15.83 18.54 5.37
CA ASP A 224 16.70 17.70 6.21
C ASP A 224 18.18 17.86 5.85
N ALA A 225 19.10 17.57 6.79
CA ALA A 225 20.52 17.82 6.60
C ALA A 225 21.19 16.93 5.55
N ALA A 226 20.72 15.71 5.32
CA ALA A 226 21.30 14.78 4.35
C ALA A 226 20.91 15.05 2.88
N GLY A 227 20.06 16.06 2.62
CA GLY A 227 19.50 16.29 1.28
C GLY A 227 18.42 15.28 0.90
N LEU A 228 17.72 14.73 1.89
CA LEU A 228 16.76 13.64 1.76
C LEU A 228 15.31 14.11 1.92
N CYS A 229 14.37 13.35 1.36
CA CYS A 229 12.94 13.60 1.50
C CYS A 229 12.46 13.18 2.90
N MET A 230 12.05 14.15 3.72
CA MET A 230 11.55 13.93 5.08
C MET A 230 10.28 13.08 5.10
N PHE A 231 9.34 13.34 4.18
CA PHE A 231 8.07 12.61 4.09
C PHE A 231 8.27 11.10 3.92
N ALA A 232 9.29 10.69 3.16
CA ALA A 232 9.59 9.29 2.91
C ALA A 232 10.21 8.57 4.12
N GLY A 233 10.80 9.30 5.06
CA GLY A 233 11.37 8.75 6.29
C GLY A 233 10.47 8.84 7.51
N LEU A 234 9.31 9.48 7.40
CA LEU A 234 8.41 9.79 8.51
C LEU A 234 7.50 8.60 8.84
N VAL A 235 7.49 8.16 10.11
CA VAL A 235 6.51 7.17 10.59
C VAL A 235 5.13 7.83 10.73
N ARG A 236 4.13 7.27 10.07
CA ARG A 236 2.76 7.80 10.00
C ARG A 236 1.75 6.94 10.76
N TYR A 237 0.60 7.54 11.06
CA TYR A 237 -0.50 6.88 11.75
C TYR A 237 -1.07 5.72 10.93
N ASP A 238 -1.41 5.97 9.67
CA ASP A 238 -2.05 5.00 8.76
C ASP A 238 -1.28 3.66 8.66
N GLU A 239 0.04 3.71 8.51
CA GLU A 239 0.88 2.51 8.39
C GLU A 239 1.10 1.80 9.74
N SER A 240 1.21 2.58 10.81
CA SER A 240 1.29 2.05 12.16
C SER A 240 0.01 1.31 12.55
N GLU A 241 -1.15 1.81 12.11
CA GLU A 241 -2.45 1.16 12.30
C GLU A 241 -2.60 -0.12 11.48
N ARG A 242 -2.01 -0.18 10.28
CA ARG A 242 -1.90 -1.39 9.45
C ARG A 242 -0.95 -2.43 10.04
N GLY A 243 -0.06 -2.04 10.95
CA GLY A 243 0.87 -2.93 11.62
C GLY A 243 2.20 -3.14 10.88
N MET A 244 2.52 -2.31 9.89
CA MET A 244 3.79 -2.33 9.17
C MET A 244 4.18 -0.93 8.70
N VAL A 245 5.38 -0.47 9.04
CA VAL A 245 6.02 0.66 8.36
C VAL A 245 6.70 0.11 7.11
N GLU A 246 6.14 0.43 5.94
CA GLU A 246 6.52 -0.14 4.64
C GLU A 246 7.64 0.68 3.99
N HIS A 247 8.57 1.18 4.77
CA HIS A 247 9.73 1.91 4.26
C HIS A 247 10.78 2.04 5.35
N ALA A 248 11.95 2.45 4.88
CA ALA A 248 13.02 3.05 5.63
C ALA A 248 12.56 4.19 6.53
N VAL A 249 12.95 4.20 7.80
CA VAL A 249 12.71 5.36 8.66
C VAL A 249 13.90 6.32 8.64
N ARG A 250 13.64 7.60 8.81
CA ARG A 250 14.67 8.60 9.13
C ARG A 250 15.26 8.28 10.50
N ILE A 251 16.58 8.35 10.63
CA ILE A 251 17.25 8.28 11.94
C ILE A 251 18.24 9.41 12.15
N ILE A 252 18.22 9.95 13.36
CA ILE A 252 19.12 10.98 13.84
C ILE A 252 20.23 10.30 14.67
N VAL A 253 21.47 10.74 14.47
CA VAL A 253 22.63 10.37 15.30
C VAL A 253 23.27 11.63 15.86
N LYS A 254 24.22 11.52 16.79
CA LYS A 254 24.82 12.73 17.37
C LYS A 254 25.75 13.48 16.44
N HIS A 255 26.67 12.76 15.80
CA HIS A 255 27.53 13.33 14.77
C HIS A 255 27.57 12.44 13.54
N THR A 256 27.77 13.08 12.39
CA THR A 256 28.13 12.43 11.14
C THR A 256 29.48 12.93 10.63
N ARG A 257 30.18 12.10 9.87
CA ARG A 257 31.46 12.45 9.26
C ARG A 257 31.25 13.33 8.02
N ARG A 258 32.32 13.94 7.53
CA ARG A 258 32.37 14.77 6.31
C ARG A 258 32.28 13.91 5.05
N ALA A 259 31.20 13.13 4.94
CA ALA A 259 30.86 12.29 3.81
C ALA A 259 29.35 12.00 3.81
N PHE A 260 28.81 11.77 2.62
CA PHE A 260 27.50 11.20 2.41
C PHE A 260 27.61 10.00 1.46
N ILE A 261 26.69 9.07 1.58
CA ILE A 261 26.56 7.90 0.71
C ILE A 261 25.14 7.81 0.18
N TYR A 262 24.97 7.16 -0.97
CA TYR A 262 23.67 7.00 -1.61
C TYR A 262 22.61 6.48 -0.62
N PRO A 263 21.40 7.10 -0.54
CA PRO A 263 20.89 8.17 -1.40
C PRO A 263 21.14 9.61 -0.93
N ALA A 264 21.86 9.83 0.18
CA ALA A 264 22.12 11.18 0.66
C ALA A 264 22.97 11.98 -0.35
N THR A 265 22.73 13.29 -0.40
CA THR A 265 23.40 14.22 -1.31
C THR A 265 24.23 15.26 -0.56
N HIS A 266 24.08 15.35 0.76
CA HIS A 266 24.74 16.35 1.58
C HIS A 266 25.18 15.77 2.93
N TYR A 267 26.15 16.41 3.59
CA TYR A 267 26.66 16.02 4.91
C TYR A 267 26.56 17.20 5.88
N ALA A 268 26.35 16.92 7.17
CA ALA A 268 26.52 17.91 8.24
C ALA A 268 27.56 17.39 9.22
N SER A 269 28.82 17.82 9.15
CA SER A 269 29.89 17.29 10.02
C SER A 269 30.38 18.35 10.99
N VAL A 270 29.81 18.35 12.19
CA VAL A 270 30.13 19.30 13.26
C VAL A 270 30.24 18.56 14.61
N PRO A 271 31.42 18.50 15.25
CA PRO A 271 32.72 18.93 14.73
C PRO A 271 33.11 18.12 13.49
N SER A 272 33.84 18.76 12.57
CA SER A 272 34.26 18.11 11.32
C SER A 272 35.17 16.92 11.60
N THR A 273 34.84 15.76 11.04
CA THR A 273 35.63 14.52 11.15
C THR A 273 35.55 13.69 9.87
N THR A 274 36.57 12.89 9.59
CA THR A 274 36.58 11.90 8.50
C THR A 274 36.71 10.46 9.02
N ASP A 275 36.55 10.24 10.33
CA ASP A 275 36.66 8.92 10.94
C ASP A 275 35.61 7.96 10.32
N PRO A 276 36.02 6.82 9.72
CA PRO A 276 35.10 5.87 9.11
C PRO A 276 34.16 5.18 10.11
N ASN A 277 34.41 5.29 11.43
CA ASN A 277 33.53 4.80 12.48
C ASN A 277 32.45 5.80 12.88
N VAL A 278 32.54 7.06 12.46
CA VAL A 278 31.43 8.01 12.58
C VAL A 278 30.50 7.80 11.36
N PRO A 279 29.17 7.67 11.53
CA PRO A 279 28.25 7.47 10.41
C PRO A 279 28.36 8.57 9.35
N ALA A 280 28.20 8.21 8.08
CA ALA A 280 27.96 9.19 7.01
C ALA A 280 26.46 9.53 6.96
N MET A 281 26.09 10.69 6.40
CA MET A 281 24.71 10.87 5.94
C MET A 281 24.39 9.81 4.88
N GLY A 282 23.18 9.26 4.91
CA GLY A 282 22.80 8.10 4.08
C GLY A 282 23.18 6.74 4.68
N GLN A 283 23.94 6.69 5.78
CA GLN A 283 24.33 5.41 6.39
C GLN A 283 23.11 4.59 6.81
N ARG A 284 23.17 3.29 6.54
CA ARG A 284 22.04 2.39 6.78
C ARG A 284 22.23 1.53 8.02
N LEU A 285 21.25 1.64 8.93
CA LEU A 285 21.16 0.83 10.15
C LEU A 285 19.91 -0.05 10.06
N ARG A 286 19.94 -1.22 10.70
CA ARG A 286 18.75 -2.04 10.92
C ARG A 286 18.67 -2.55 12.34
N LEU A 287 17.46 -2.86 12.79
CA LEU A 287 17.27 -3.66 13.99
C LEU A 287 17.71 -5.09 13.72
N LYS A 288 18.50 -5.68 14.63
CA LYS A 288 19.01 -7.05 14.49
C LYS A 288 17.88 -8.05 14.28
N ALA A 289 18.10 -8.99 13.36
CA ALA A 289 17.14 -10.07 13.09
C ALA A 289 16.74 -10.83 14.36
N GLY A 290 17.70 -11.08 15.26
CA GLY A 290 17.51 -11.78 16.53
C GLY A 290 16.77 -11.00 17.63
N PHE A 291 16.46 -9.71 17.44
CA PHE A 291 15.66 -8.97 18.41
C PHE A 291 14.23 -9.52 18.43
N ILE A 292 13.76 -10.05 19.55
CA ILE A 292 12.38 -10.56 19.65
C ILE A 292 11.43 -9.38 19.88
N ILE A 293 10.50 -9.17 18.94
CA ILE A 293 9.44 -8.17 19.08
C ILE A 293 8.41 -8.72 20.06
N PRO A 294 8.20 -8.14 21.24
CA PRO A 294 7.28 -8.72 22.22
C PRO A 294 5.82 -8.62 21.78
N ASP A 295 5.05 -9.69 21.97
CA ASP A 295 3.63 -9.72 21.57
C ASP A 295 2.77 -8.71 22.33
N SER A 296 3.17 -8.41 23.58
CA SER A 296 2.51 -7.46 24.49
C SER A 296 2.67 -5.99 24.08
N TRP A 297 3.56 -5.68 23.12
CA TRP A 297 3.76 -4.32 22.65
C TRP A 297 2.61 -3.88 21.74
N THR A 298 2.42 -2.56 21.67
CA THR A 298 1.36 -1.95 20.86
C THR A 298 1.56 -2.28 19.38
N LYS A 299 0.47 -2.25 18.59
CA LYS A 299 0.56 -2.53 17.15
C LYS A 299 1.47 -1.52 16.43
N GLN A 300 1.49 -0.27 16.87
CA GLN A 300 2.32 0.79 16.30
C GLN A 300 3.80 0.56 16.56
N GLU A 301 4.17 0.12 17.77
CA GLU A 301 5.54 -0.29 18.07
C GLU A 301 5.95 -1.49 17.22
N LYS A 302 5.08 -2.50 17.10
CA LYS A 302 5.34 -3.67 16.26
C LYS A 302 5.52 -3.28 14.78
N ALA A 303 4.74 -2.33 14.28
CA ALA A 303 4.86 -1.80 12.92
C ALA A 303 6.25 -1.19 12.66
N VAL A 304 6.69 -0.29 13.55
CA VAL A 304 8.01 0.35 13.49
C VAL A 304 9.12 -0.68 13.56
N LEU A 305 9.04 -1.66 14.46
CA LEU A 305 10.09 -2.67 14.61
C LEU A 305 10.18 -3.62 13.43
N ARG A 306 9.06 -3.95 12.79
CA ARG A 306 9.06 -4.71 11.54
C ARG A 306 9.69 -3.90 10.40
N GLY A 307 9.35 -2.61 10.29
CA GLY A 307 10.00 -1.69 9.34
C GLY A 307 11.50 -1.58 9.55
N LEU A 308 11.95 -1.37 10.79
CA LEU A 308 13.36 -1.31 11.17
C LEU A 308 14.14 -2.60 10.93
N LYS A 309 13.49 -3.77 10.95
CA LYS A 309 14.13 -5.04 10.58
C LYS A 309 14.24 -5.22 9.07
N LYS A 310 13.19 -4.85 8.33
CA LYS A 310 13.08 -5.09 6.89
C LYS A 310 13.78 -4.01 6.07
N TYR A 311 13.37 -2.76 6.25
CA TYR A 311 13.87 -1.61 5.51
C TYR A 311 14.96 -0.86 6.27
N GLY A 312 14.95 -0.93 7.60
CA GLY A 312 15.91 -0.23 8.46
C GLY A 312 15.71 1.28 8.50
N ALA A 313 16.81 1.99 8.74
CA ALA A 313 16.83 3.43 8.92
C ALA A 313 18.00 4.08 8.18
N ILE A 314 17.75 5.23 7.54
CA ILE A 314 18.77 6.06 6.87
C ILE A 314 19.14 7.21 7.80
N VAL A 315 20.44 7.35 8.09
CA VAL A 315 20.97 8.50 8.82
C VAL A 315 20.72 9.75 7.97
N ALA A 316 19.91 10.67 8.49
CA ALA A 316 19.48 11.84 7.73
C ALA A 316 19.89 13.17 8.38
N ASP A 317 20.21 13.15 9.68
CA ASP A 317 20.52 14.37 10.43
C ASP A 317 21.35 14.11 11.69
N ASN A 318 21.86 15.20 12.27
CA ASN A 318 22.53 15.24 13.55
C ASN A 318 21.59 15.75 14.65
N GLY A 319 21.70 15.21 15.86
CA GLY A 319 20.94 15.69 17.00
C GLY A 319 21.31 15.02 18.30
N GLY A 320 20.74 15.48 19.41
CA GLY A 320 21.14 15.04 20.75
C GLY A 320 20.74 13.59 21.11
N PHE A 321 20.17 12.81 20.19
CA PHE A 321 19.51 11.53 20.46
C PHE A 321 19.73 10.53 19.32
N PHE A 322 19.56 9.24 19.64
CA PHE A 322 19.36 8.19 18.64
C PHE A 322 17.85 8.01 18.41
N SER A 323 17.29 8.73 17.44
CA SER A 323 15.85 8.89 17.32
C SER A 323 15.32 8.74 15.90
N ILE A 324 14.08 8.27 15.80
CA ILE A 324 13.32 8.21 14.55
C ILE A 324 12.21 9.25 14.55
N SER A 325 11.89 9.80 13.38
CA SER A 325 10.84 10.79 13.23
C SER A 325 9.46 10.11 13.15
N VAL A 326 8.53 10.60 13.97
CA VAL A 326 7.14 10.13 14.03
C VAL A 326 6.22 11.32 13.85
N ALA A 327 5.20 11.18 13.01
CA ALA A 327 4.17 12.20 12.87
C ALA A 327 3.52 12.47 14.24
N PRO A 328 3.38 13.73 14.69
CA PRO A 328 2.79 14.08 15.98
C PRO A 328 1.25 13.92 15.96
N ASP A 329 0.75 12.77 15.51
CA ASP A 329 -0.67 12.49 15.34
C ASP A 329 -1.35 12.26 16.71
N PRO A 330 -2.30 13.11 17.11
CA PRO A 330 -2.97 12.99 18.40
C PRO A 330 -3.87 11.75 18.51
N ARG A 331 -4.13 11.04 17.42
CA ARG A 331 -4.93 9.81 17.39
C ARG A 331 -4.14 8.60 17.88
N PHE A 332 -2.81 8.68 17.95
CA PHE A 332 -2.02 7.63 18.57
C PHE A 332 -2.46 7.42 20.04
N PRO A 333 -2.60 6.16 20.49
CA PRO A 333 -2.85 5.87 21.91
C PRO A 333 -1.78 6.51 22.80
N ALA A 334 -2.16 6.92 24.01
CA ALA A 334 -1.24 7.59 24.94
C ALA A 334 0.00 6.75 25.31
N ASN A 335 -0.09 5.43 25.19
CA ASN A 335 1.02 4.50 25.44
C ASN A 335 1.79 4.10 24.17
N ALA A 336 1.43 4.62 22.99
CA ALA A 336 2.13 4.31 21.76
C ALA A 336 3.61 4.71 21.86
N PHE A 337 4.48 3.82 21.39
CA PHE A 337 5.93 4.02 21.31
C PHE A 337 6.69 4.13 22.64
N ASN A 338 6.03 3.98 23.80
CA ASN A 338 6.69 4.04 25.10
C ASN A 338 7.83 3.02 25.24
N ASN A 339 7.61 1.80 24.72
CA ASN A 339 8.57 0.71 24.83
C ASN A 339 9.76 0.86 23.88
N LEU A 340 9.68 1.70 22.83
CA LEU A 340 10.85 1.96 21.97
C LEU A 340 12.05 2.44 22.78
N THR A 341 11.79 3.22 23.85
CA THR A 341 12.83 3.76 24.75
C THR A 341 13.55 2.72 25.60
N SER A 342 13.09 1.46 25.59
CA SER A 342 13.77 0.31 26.21
C SER A 342 14.75 -0.40 25.26
N ILE A 343 14.71 -0.09 23.96
CA ILE A 343 15.58 -0.74 22.97
C ILE A 343 16.95 -0.10 22.99
N SER A 344 17.93 -0.79 23.55
CA SER A 344 19.34 -0.38 23.50
C SER A 344 19.83 -0.26 22.05
N ILE A 345 20.67 0.75 21.78
CA ILE A 345 21.37 0.93 20.49
C ILE A 345 22.18 -0.32 20.10
N THR A 346 22.61 -1.12 21.08
CA THR A 346 23.30 -2.40 20.83
C THR A 346 22.44 -3.45 20.09
N ASN A 347 21.12 -3.23 19.98
CA ASN A 347 20.22 -4.03 19.15
C ASN A 347 20.23 -3.62 17.67
N PHE A 348 20.98 -2.59 17.31
CA PHE A 348 21.15 -2.15 15.93
C PHE A 348 22.48 -2.62 15.37
N GLU A 349 22.54 -2.67 14.04
CA GLU A 349 23.73 -2.97 13.28
C GLU A 349 23.72 -2.15 11.98
N VAL A 350 24.91 -1.81 11.51
CA VAL A 350 25.13 -1.11 10.26
C VAL A 350 25.30 -2.12 9.14
N VAL A 351 24.58 -1.92 8.03
CA VAL A 351 24.64 -2.80 6.86
C VAL A 351 25.40 -2.14 5.72
N GLN A 352 25.86 -2.96 4.77
CA GLN A 352 26.37 -2.44 3.50
C GLN A 352 25.22 -1.78 2.71
N THR A 353 25.43 -0.53 2.32
CA THR A 353 24.54 0.21 1.44
C THR A 353 24.85 -0.10 0.00
N THR A 354 23.81 -0.14 -0.82
CA THR A 354 23.88 -0.21 -2.28
C THR A 354 24.09 1.17 -2.90
N GLY A 355 24.84 1.21 -3.98
CA GLY A 355 24.92 2.36 -4.88
C GLY A 355 23.69 2.54 -5.81
N PRO A 356 23.71 3.58 -6.65
CA PRO A 356 22.60 3.94 -7.54
C PRO A 356 22.26 2.88 -8.60
N ASN A 357 23.20 1.99 -8.93
CA ASN A 357 23.04 0.92 -9.93
C ASN A 357 23.20 -0.49 -9.31
N GLU A 358 23.06 -0.60 -7.99
CA GLU A 358 23.28 -1.85 -7.24
C GLU A 358 22.01 -2.31 -6.53
N GLY A 359 21.97 -3.60 -6.18
CA GLY A 359 20.86 -4.18 -5.44
C GLY A 359 19.56 -4.08 -6.23
N PRO A 360 18.45 -3.57 -5.66
CA PRO A 360 17.20 -3.48 -6.40
C PRO A 360 17.20 -2.57 -7.62
N ARG A 361 18.24 -1.75 -7.82
CA ARG A 361 18.41 -0.90 -9.02
C ARG A 361 19.34 -1.50 -10.07
N SER A 362 19.93 -2.68 -9.82
CA SER A 362 20.70 -3.35 -10.87
C SER A 362 19.78 -3.85 -12.00
N ALA A 363 20.35 -4.11 -13.17
CA ALA A 363 19.60 -4.65 -14.29
C ALA A 363 19.16 -6.10 -14.02
N GLY A 364 18.04 -6.52 -14.60
CA GLY A 364 17.57 -7.92 -14.56
C GLY A 364 16.60 -8.25 -13.43
N ALA A 365 15.95 -7.22 -12.85
CA ALA A 365 14.92 -7.36 -11.82
C ALA A 365 13.82 -8.35 -12.22
N PRO A 366 13.23 -9.07 -11.24
CA PRO A 366 12.19 -10.03 -11.51
C PRO A 366 10.90 -9.36 -11.99
N ASN A 367 10.12 -10.11 -12.77
CA ASN A 367 8.76 -9.80 -13.13
C ASN A 367 7.86 -11.00 -12.74
N ALA A 368 6.66 -10.70 -12.28
CA ALA A 368 5.61 -11.68 -11.98
C ALA A 368 4.38 -11.34 -12.82
N SER A 369 3.68 -12.37 -13.31
CA SER A 369 2.37 -12.25 -13.93
C SER A 369 1.50 -13.40 -13.43
N ALA A 370 0.49 -13.09 -12.63
CA ALA A 370 -0.46 -14.06 -12.09
C ALA A 370 -1.38 -14.65 -13.18
N GLY A 371 -1.50 -13.97 -14.32
CA GLY A 371 -2.37 -14.34 -15.43
C GLY A 371 -3.70 -13.58 -15.38
N PRO A 372 -4.59 -13.78 -16.37
CA PRO A 372 -5.86 -13.07 -16.43
C PRO A 372 -6.84 -13.54 -15.36
N ASP A 373 -7.75 -12.65 -14.98
CA ASP A 373 -8.90 -12.98 -14.12
C ASP A 373 -9.67 -14.18 -14.65
N MET A 374 -10.15 -15.01 -13.75
CA MET A 374 -10.71 -16.31 -14.11
C MET A 374 -11.89 -16.75 -13.25
N SER A 375 -12.58 -17.79 -13.71
CA SER A 375 -13.63 -18.46 -12.96
C SER A 375 -13.19 -19.85 -12.52
N ALA A 376 -13.65 -20.26 -11.34
CA ALA A 376 -13.35 -21.55 -10.74
C ALA A 376 -14.62 -22.16 -10.12
N ARG A 377 -14.50 -23.39 -9.63
CA ARG A 377 -15.56 -24.10 -8.92
C ARG A 377 -15.06 -24.55 -7.55
N ALA A 378 -15.88 -24.35 -6.53
CA ALA A 378 -15.53 -24.75 -5.16
C ALA A 378 -15.31 -26.27 -5.07
N GLY A 379 -14.21 -26.69 -4.46
CA GLY A 379 -13.83 -28.11 -4.31
C GLY A 379 -13.21 -28.77 -5.55
N GLU A 380 -13.16 -28.09 -6.70
CA GLU A 380 -12.52 -28.61 -7.91
C GLU A 380 -11.14 -27.93 -8.14
N PRO A 381 -10.08 -28.69 -8.47
CA PRO A 381 -8.79 -28.10 -8.83
C PRO A 381 -8.90 -27.21 -10.07
N THR A 382 -8.46 -25.96 -9.95
CA THR A 382 -8.41 -24.99 -11.04
C THR A 382 -6.95 -24.71 -11.39
N ALA A 383 -6.60 -24.73 -12.68
CA ALA A 383 -5.23 -24.47 -13.13
C ALA A 383 -4.89 -22.97 -13.02
N LEU A 384 -3.75 -22.65 -12.42
CA LEU A 384 -3.15 -21.32 -12.42
C LEU A 384 -1.97 -21.33 -13.39
N THR A 385 -1.95 -20.41 -14.35
CA THR A 385 -0.92 -20.31 -15.40
C THR A 385 -0.09 -19.05 -15.24
N GLY A 386 0.43 -18.81 -14.04
CA GLY A 386 1.31 -17.68 -13.78
C GLY A 386 2.69 -17.84 -14.41
N THR A 387 3.38 -16.72 -14.61
CA THR A 387 4.75 -16.65 -15.11
C THR A 387 5.62 -15.79 -14.20
N VAL A 388 6.89 -16.16 -14.09
CA VAL A 388 7.93 -15.35 -13.44
C VAL A 388 9.17 -15.33 -14.32
N SER A 389 9.87 -14.20 -14.36
CA SER A 389 11.09 -14.04 -15.17
C SER A 389 12.07 -13.13 -14.45
N ALA A 390 13.36 -13.46 -14.45
CA ALA A 390 14.44 -12.63 -13.94
C ALA A 390 15.77 -13.04 -14.59
N THR A 391 16.81 -12.23 -14.46
CA THR A 391 18.17 -12.64 -14.88
C THR A 391 18.81 -13.62 -13.88
N LEU A 392 18.46 -13.50 -12.60
CA LEU A 392 18.91 -14.39 -11.53
C LEU A 392 17.90 -15.52 -11.29
N PRO A 393 18.30 -16.62 -10.61
CA PRO A 393 17.36 -17.64 -10.14
C PRO A 393 16.26 -17.01 -9.27
N VAL A 394 15.00 -17.19 -9.67
CA VAL A 394 13.85 -16.55 -9.04
C VAL A 394 12.92 -17.58 -8.40
N GLN A 395 12.46 -17.29 -7.20
CA GLN A 395 11.49 -18.09 -6.47
C GLN A 395 10.09 -17.55 -6.71
N ALA A 396 9.25 -18.37 -7.32
CA ALA A 396 7.82 -18.11 -7.42
C ALA A 396 7.14 -18.47 -6.11
N GLN A 397 6.15 -17.70 -5.68
CA GLN A 397 5.30 -18.06 -4.54
C GLN A 397 3.88 -17.54 -4.71
N TRP A 398 2.91 -18.45 -4.63
CA TRP A 398 1.49 -18.13 -4.56
C TRP A 398 1.02 -17.97 -3.11
N ARG A 399 0.09 -17.03 -2.90
CA ARG A 399 -0.70 -16.92 -1.66
C ARG A 399 -2.13 -16.48 -1.93
N LYS A 400 -3.05 -16.86 -1.04
CA LYS A 400 -4.36 -16.18 -0.92
C LYS A 400 -4.08 -14.79 -0.35
N TYR A 401 -4.49 -13.74 -1.06
CA TYR A 401 -4.46 -12.37 -0.55
C TYR A 401 -5.78 -12.05 0.17
N ASP A 402 -6.91 -12.34 -0.48
CA ASP A 402 -8.24 -12.16 0.08
C ASP A 402 -9.22 -13.23 -0.46
N GLY A 403 -10.31 -13.47 0.26
CA GLY A 403 -11.40 -14.33 -0.18
C GLY A 403 -12.09 -15.11 0.96
N PRO A 404 -13.32 -15.58 0.72
CA PRO A 404 -14.24 -16.07 1.77
C PRO A 404 -13.90 -17.45 2.35
N GLY A 405 -12.96 -18.19 1.76
CA GLY A 405 -12.61 -19.54 2.20
C GLY A 405 -11.12 -19.84 2.07
N GLU A 406 -10.76 -21.09 2.36
CA GLU A 406 -9.38 -21.56 2.22
C GLU A 406 -9.03 -21.87 0.76
N VAL A 407 -7.77 -21.62 0.42
CA VAL A 407 -7.20 -21.91 -0.90
C VAL A 407 -6.04 -22.88 -0.70
N VAL A 408 -6.17 -24.07 -1.27
CA VAL A 408 -5.11 -25.08 -1.25
C VAL A 408 -4.43 -25.10 -2.61
N PHE A 409 -3.15 -24.77 -2.63
CA PHE A 409 -2.33 -24.83 -3.84
C PHE A 409 -1.71 -26.22 -4.00
N GLY A 410 -1.71 -26.77 -5.23
CA GLY A 410 -1.02 -28.03 -5.53
C GLY A 410 0.47 -27.94 -5.25
N ASN A 411 1.12 -26.85 -5.70
CA ASN A 411 2.43 -26.42 -5.27
C ASN A 411 2.51 -24.89 -5.34
N ALA A 412 2.52 -24.21 -4.20
CA ALA A 412 2.56 -22.75 -4.15
C ALA A 412 3.88 -22.17 -4.68
N ALA A 413 4.98 -22.93 -4.67
CA ALA A 413 6.30 -22.49 -5.12
C ALA A 413 6.52 -22.61 -6.64
N ARG A 414 5.47 -22.92 -7.41
CA ARG A 414 5.50 -22.97 -8.88
C ARG A 414 4.52 -21.96 -9.46
N ALA A 415 5.00 -21.12 -10.37
CA ALA A 415 4.17 -20.13 -11.06
C ALA A 415 2.99 -20.79 -11.79
N THR A 416 3.23 -21.94 -12.45
CA THR A 416 2.17 -22.79 -13.00
C THR A 416 1.84 -23.92 -12.01
N THR A 417 0.60 -23.95 -11.54
CA THR A 417 0.14 -24.86 -10.47
C THR A 417 -1.37 -25.05 -10.53
N THR A 418 -1.96 -25.66 -9.50
CA THR A 418 -3.42 -25.70 -9.31
C THR A 418 -3.80 -25.05 -7.98
N ALA A 419 -5.03 -24.56 -7.90
CA ALA A 419 -5.65 -24.08 -6.66
C ALA A 419 -7.05 -24.70 -6.49
N THR A 420 -7.39 -25.08 -5.27
CA THR A 420 -8.71 -25.57 -4.88
C THR A 420 -9.30 -24.65 -3.81
N PHE A 421 -10.54 -24.25 -3.99
CA PHE A 421 -11.23 -23.27 -3.14
C PHE A 421 -12.28 -23.96 -2.27
N SER A 422 -12.32 -23.66 -0.97
CA SER A 422 -13.25 -24.31 -0.04
C SER A 422 -14.67 -23.77 -0.08
N ALA A 423 -14.88 -22.57 -0.63
CA ALA A 423 -16.17 -21.87 -0.63
C ALA A 423 -16.36 -21.07 -1.94
N PRO A 424 -17.61 -20.79 -2.34
CA PRO A 424 -17.89 -19.86 -3.44
C PRO A 424 -17.66 -18.40 -3.02
N GLY A 425 -17.37 -17.54 -4.00
CA GLY A 425 -17.20 -16.10 -3.85
C GLY A 425 -16.00 -15.54 -4.63
N ALA A 426 -15.69 -14.27 -4.42
CA ALA A 426 -14.53 -13.61 -5.04
C ALA A 426 -13.27 -13.86 -4.21
N TYR A 427 -12.18 -14.22 -4.88
CA TYR A 427 -10.86 -14.42 -4.28
C TYR A 427 -9.83 -13.59 -5.03
N THR A 428 -8.85 -13.07 -4.30
CA THR A 428 -7.64 -12.48 -4.88
C THR A 428 -6.47 -13.37 -4.53
N LEU A 429 -5.81 -13.93 -5.54
CA LEU A 429 -4.58 -14.70 -5.38
C LEU A 429 -3.41 -13.87 -5.87
N MET A 430 -2.27 -13.95 -5.17
CA MET A 430 -1.07 -13.20 -5.52
C MET A 430 0.10 -14.12 -5.77
N LEU A 431 0.78 -13.87 -6.90
CA LEU A 431 2.04 -14.47 -7.29
C LEU A 431 3.16 -13.47 -6.99
N SER A 432 4.21 -13.94 -6.32
CA SER A 432 5.46 -13.19 -6.15
C SER A 432 6.65 -13.84 -6.84
N ALA A 433 7.62 -13.02 -7.21
CA ALA A 433 8.90 -13.43 -7.77
C ALA A 433 10.05 -12.75 -6.98
N ASP A 434 10.80 -13.53 -6.21
CA ASP A 434 11.94 -13.08 -5.38
C ASP A 434 13.24 -13.74 -5.85
N ASP A 435 14.24 -12.94 -6.21
CA ASP A 435 15.55 -13.41 -6.65
C ASP A 435 16.67 -13.20 -5.61
N GLY A 436 16.32 -12.70 -4.42
CA GLY A 436 17.27 -12.45 -3.34
C GLY A 436 17.97 -11.09 -3.41
N VAL A 437 17.92 -10.38 -4.53
CA VAL A 437 18.73 -9.19 -4.81
C VAL A 437 17.87 -7.94 -5.05
N HIS A 438 16.80 -8.11 -5.83
CA HIS A 438 15.91 -7.03 -6.21
C HIS A 438 14.65 -6.97 -5.34
N THR A 439 13.90 -5.87 -5.47
CA THR A 439 12.58 -5.76 -4.87
C THR A 439 11.69 -6.86 -5.43
N VAL A 440 10.99 -7.56 -4.53
CA VAL A 440 10.08 -8.65 -4.91
C VAL A 440 9.03 -8.11 -5.88
N ALA A 441 8.87 -8.78 -7.02
CA ALA A 441 7.80 -8.47 -7.96
C ALA A 441 6.53 -9.21 -7.53
N TYR A 442 5.40 -8.52 -7.65
CA TYR A 442 4.09 -9.05 -7.31
C TYR A 442 3.13 -8.80 -8.46
N ASP A 443 2.25 -9.76 -8.69
CA ASP A 443 1.06 -9.62 -9.50
C ASP A 443 -0.07 -10.45 -8.90
N ALA A 444 -1.32 -10.07 -9.16
CA ALA A 444 -2.47 -10.72 -8.58
C ALA A 444 -3.59 -10.92 -9.60
N VAL A 445 -4.43 -11.91 -9.30
CA VAL A 445 -5.52 -12.38 -10.16
C VAL A 445 -6.80 -12.50 -9.36
N GLN A 446 -7.90 -12.03 -9.93
CA GLN A 446 -9.24 -12.22 -9.37
C GLN A 446 -9.83 -13.55 -9.85
N VAL A 447 -10.26 -14.37 -8.89
CA VAL A 447 -10.92 -15.65 -9.15
C VAL A 447 -12.35 -15.60 -8.65
N THR A 448 -13.31 -15.70 -9.57
CA THR A 448 -14.73 -15.85 -9.23
C THR A 448 -15.05 -17.33 -9.06
N VAL A 449 -15.25 -17.77 -7.83
CA VAL A 449 -15.52 -19.17 -7.50
C VAL A 449 -17.03 -19.41 -7.41
N ALA A 450 -17.54 -20.25 -8.31
CA ALA A 450 -18.94 -20.68 -8.30
C ALA A 450 -19.17 -21.89 -7.39
N PRO A 451 -20.39 -22.06 -6.82
CA PRO A 451 -20.73 -23.28 -6.09
C PRO A 451 -20.78 -24.50 -7.02
N VAL A 452 -20.51 -25.68 -6.46
CA VAL A 452 -20.70 -26.97 -7.16
C VAL A 452 -21.99 -27.61 -6.66
N LEU A 453 -22.92 -27.86 -7.58
CA LEU A 453 -24.15 -28.57 -7.28
C LEU A 453 -23.96 -30.07 -7.51
N THR A 454 -23.94 -30.85 -6.44
CA THR A 454 -23.79 -32.31 -6.52
C THR A 454 -25.15 -32.96 -6.44
N LEU A 455 -25.55 -33.71 -7.47
CA LEU A 455 -26.82 -34.43 -7.53
C LEU A 455 -26.59 -35.95 -7.37
N ARG A 456 -27.32 -36.58 -6.45
CA ARG A 456 -27.39 -38.04 -6.28
C ARG A 456 -28.81 -38.51 -6.53
N GLY A 457 -28.96 -39.47 -7.43
CA GLY A 457 -30.21 -40.18 -7.68
C GLY A 457 -30.16 -41.58 -7.11
N SER A 458 -31.22 -42.00 -6.42
CA SER A 458 -31.40 -43.39 -6.01
C SER A 458 -32.83 -43.84 -6.26
N ARG A 459 -33.02 -45.09 -6.64
CA ARG A 459 -34.35 -45.65 -6.88
C ARG A 459 -34.97 -46.11 -5.56
N ALA A 460 -36.23 -45.77 -5.33
CA ALA A 460 -37.05 -46.29 -4.25
C ALA A 460 -38.40 -46.76 -4.81
N GLY A 461 -38.54 -48.07 -5.06
CA GLY A 461 -39.72 -48.65 -5.68
C GLY A 461 -40.01 -48.06 -7.08
N THR A 462 -41.18 -47.45 -7.22
CA THR A 462 -41.63 -46.75 -8.44
C THR A 462 -41.17 -45.29 -8.50
N ASN A 463 -40.35 -44.83 -7.56
CA ASN A 463 -39.88 -43.45 -7.48
C ASN A 463 -38.36 -43.33 -7.63
N LEU A 464 -37.92 -42.16 -8.07
CA LEU A 464 -36.54 -41.69 -8.05
C LEU A 464 -36.42 -40.63 -6.96
N LEU A 465 -35.56 -40.90 -5.98
CA LEU A 465 -35.14 -39.95 -4.95
C LEU A 465 -33.93 -39.18 -5.47
N LEU A 466 -34.13 -37.89 -5.70
CA LEU A 466 -33.07 -36.94 -6.02
C LEU A 466 -32.67 -36.21 -4.74
N ASN A 467 -31.39 -36.22 -4.42
CA ASN A 467 -30.81 -35.45 -3.33
C ASN A 467 -29.67 -34.62 -3.91
N TRP A 468 -29.61 -33.33 -3.59
CA TRP A 468 -28.51 -32.47 -4.01
C TRP A 468 -27.93 -31.66 -2.86
N THR A 469 -26.65 -31.32 -2.99
CA THR A 469 -25.90 -30.48 -2.06
C THR A 469 -25.18 -29.38 -2.81
N GLY A 470 -24.74 -28.34 -2.07
CA GLY A 470 -24.00 -27.21 -2.62
C GLY A 470 -24.85 -26.11 -3.27
N SER A 471 -26.18 -26.19 -3.17
CA SER A 471 -27.08 -25.10 -3.58
C SER A 471 -27.07 -23.96 -2.57
N ALA A 472 -26.88 -22.72 -3.03
CA ALA A 472 -26.93 -21.52 -2.19
C ALA A 472 -28.25 -20.72 -2.32
N GLY A 473 -29.31 -21.34 -2.85
CA GLY A 473 -30.61 -20.68 -3.10
C GLY A 473 -31.57 -21.55 -3.91
N LEU A 474 -32.54 -20.91 -4.57
CA LEU A 474 -33.58 -21.57 -5.36
C LEU A 474 -32.96 -22.46 -6.44
N CYS A 475 -33.39 -23.71 -6.46
CA CYS A 475 -33.04 -24.67 -7.49
C CYS A 475 -34.27 -24.97 -8.33
N VAL A 476 -34.06 -25.15 -9.63
CA VAL A 476 -35.06 -25.74 -10.53
C VAL A 476 -34.66 -27.18 -10.81
N VAL A 477 -35.58 -28.11 -10.55
CA VAL A 477 -35.47 -29.49 -11.03
C VAL A 477 -36.21 -29.57 -12.35
N GLU A 478 -35.54 -30.05 -13.37
CA GLU A 478 -36.08 -30.15 -14.72
C GLU A 478 -36.01 -31.59 -15.23
N ARG A 479 -36.92 -31.95 -16.12
CA ARG A 479 -36.94 -33.24 -16.80
C ARG A 479 -36.86 -33.10 -18.32
N ALA A 480 -36.25 -34.09 -18.96
CA ALA A 480 -36.22 -34.24 -20.41
C ALA A 480 -36.47 -35.70 -20.80
N SER A 481 -37.19 -35.92 -21.90
CA SER A 481 -37.40 -37.24 -22.50
C SER A 481 -37.58 -37.06 -24.01
N PRO A 482 -36.57 -37.39 -24.85
CA PRO A 482 -35.25 -37.95 -24.52
C PRO A 482 -34.27 -36.94 -23.90
N LEU A 483 -33.04 -37.35 -23.58
CA LEU A 483 -31.98 -36.45 -23.10
C LEU A 483 -31.77 -35.31 -24.12
N SER A 484 -31.81 -34.07 -23.63
CA SER A 484 -31.61 -32.87 -24.45
C SER A 484 -30.63 -31.93 -23.79
N THR A 485 -29.93 -31.11 -24.58
CA THR A 485 -29.15 -29.98 -24.05
C THR A 485 -30.01 -28.74 -23.82
N THR A 486 -31.13 -28.60 -24.53
CA THR A 486 -31.97 -27.39 -24.55
C THR A 486 -33.43 -27.63 -24.14
N ASN A 487 -34.03 -28.76 -24.50
CA ASN A 487 -35.44 -29.05 -24.27
C ASN A 487 -35.67 -29.69 -22.90
N TRP A 488 -35.75 -28.84 -21.87
CA TRP A 488 -36.02 -29.23 -20.49
C TRP A 488 -37.35 -28.63 -20.02
N THR A 489 -38.14 -29.42 -19.29
CA THR A 489 -39.39 -28.97 -18.68
C THR A 489 -39.23 -28.89 -17.17
N THR A 490 -39.61 -27.76 -16.58
CA THR A 490 -39.58 -27.57 -15.13
C THR A 490 -40.51 -28.57 -14.44
N VAL A 491 -39.97 -29.32 -13.48
CA VAL A 491 -40.72 -30.20 -12.58
C VAL A 491 -41.12 -29.43 -11.33
N VAL A 492 -40.14 -28.76 -10.69
CA VAL A 492 -40.37 -27.94 -9.50
C VAL A 492 -39.28 -26.87 -9.39
N VAL A 493 -39.65 -25.73 -8.79
CA VAL A 493 -38.72 -24.74 -8.28
C VAL A 493 -38.78 -24.82 -6.76
N THR A 494 -37.65 -25.04 -6.09
CA THR A 494 -37.62 -25.34 -4.66
C THR A 494 -36.35 -24.79 -3.99
N ASN A 495 -36.47 -24.41 -2.71
CA ASN A 495 -35.34 -24.15 -1.81
C ASN A 495 -34.91 -25.41 -1.04
N GLY A 496 -35.58 -26.54 -1.25
CA GLY A 496 -35.20 -27.83 -0.66
C GLY A 496 -33.93 -28.41 -1.29
N THR A 497 -33.42 -29.47 -0.67
CA THR A 497 -32.22 -30.21 -1.11
C THR A 497 -32.54 -31.62 -1.61
N ASN A 498 -33.82 -31.97 -1.70
CA ASN A 498 -34.27 -33.26 -2.21
C ASN A 498 -35.63 -33.16 -2.93
N LEU A 499 -35.91 -34.15 -3.77
CA LEU A 499 -37.17 -34.33 -4.47
C LEU A 499 -37.42 -35.81 -4.73
N THR A 500 -38.64 -36.26 -4.49
CA THR A 500 -39.11 -37.58 -4.93
C THR A 500 -39.95 -37.41 -6.19
N VAL A 501 -39.59 -38.10 -7.28
CA VAL A 501 -40.34 -38.07 -8.54
C VAL A 501 -40.72 -39.50 -8.97
N PRO A 502 -41.93 -39.74 -9.49
CA PRO A 502 -42.30 -41.05 -10.02
C PRO A 502 -41.51 -41.38 -11.28
N ILE A 503 -41.12 -42.65 -11.43
CA ILE A 503 -40.48 -43.19 -12.63
C ILE A 503 -41.59 -43.50 -13.63
N SER A 504 -42.02 -42.50 -14.40
CA SER A 504 -43.02 -42.65 -15.46
C SER A 504 -42.33 -42.80 -16.82
N GLY A 505 -42.17 -44.03 -17.31
CA GLY A 505 -41.60 -44.34 -18.63
C GLY A 505 -40.11 -44.67 -18.63
N THR A 506 -39.59 -45.07 -19.79
CA THR A 506 -38.16 -45.35 -20.04
C THR A 506 -37.50 -44.15 -20.72
N GLY A 507 -36.25 -43.83 -20.35
CA GLY A 507 -35.49 -42.75 -21.01
C GLY A 507 -35.78 -41.32 -20.51
N VAL A 508 -36.24 -41.15 -19.27
CA VAL A 508 -36.42 -39.83 -18.63
C VAL A 508 -35.13 -39.41 -17.91
N PHE A 509 -34.72 -38.16 -18.12
CA PHE A 509 -33.53 -37.57 -17.51
C PHE A 509 -33.91 -36.42 -16.61
N PHE A 510 -33.20 -36.25 -15.51
CA PHE A 510 -33.39 -35.16 -14.55
C PHE A 510 -32.10 -34.36 -14.41
N ARG A 511 -32.22 -33.05 -14.26
CA ARG A 511 -31.13 -32.18 -13.82
C ARG A 511 -31.62 -31.22 -12.75
N VAL A 512 -30.68 -30.76 -11.92
CA VAL A 512 -30.91 -29.69 -10.97
C VAL A 512 -30.03 -28.52 -11.37
N ARG A 513 -30.61 -27.34 -11.46
CA ARG A 513 -29.89 -26.10 -11.78
C ARG A 513 -30.22 -25.06 -10.71
N GLN A 514 -29.19 -24.43 -10.18
CA GLN A 514 -29.37 -23.28 -9.31
C GLN A 514 -29.79 -22.06 -10.15
N LEU A 515 -30.81 -21.34 -9.71
CA LEU A 515 -31.18 -20.04 -10.27
C LEU A 515 -30.24 -19.00 -9.64
N GLY A 516 -29.52 -18.23 -10.47
CA GLY A 516 -28.67 -17.14 -9.97
C GLY A 516 -29.52 -16.11 -9.24
N GLY A 517 -29.09 -15.68 -8.06
CA GLY A 517 -29.66 -14.51 -7.40
C GLY A 517 -29.46 -13.31 -8.32
N SER A 518 -30.54 -12.58 -8.59
CA SER A 518 -30.53 -11.31 -9.32
C SER A 518 -29.58 -10.31 -8.70
#